data_AF-D7E330-F1
#
_entry.id   AF-D7E330-F1
#
_cell.length_a   1.000
_cell.length_b   1.000
_cell.length_c   1.000
_cell.angle_alpha   90.00
_cell.angle_beta   90.00
_cell.angle_gamma   90.00
#
_symmetry.space_group_name_H-M   'P 1'
#
loop_
_entity.id
_entity.type
_entity.pdbx_description
1 polymer ?
#
loop_
_entity_poly.entity_id
_entity_poly.type
_entity_poly.pdbx_seq_one_letter_code
_entity_poly.pdbx_strand_id
1 'polypeptide(L)'
;MALPLLQYKPSSQNHRVSSFGVADINEDTPYVYRVEDVSSYTDIQSIIWASYRQVFSEHEILKFNRQGTLESQLKNGSLSVRDFIRGLAKSEAFYRLVVSVNNNYRLVDITLKRLLGRSAYNKEEEIAWSIVIGTKGFSSFVDALVNSEEYTVNFGENTVPYQRKRLEGRPYNLVTPRYGADFQEIAGTVRTDWRFTLENFYTAKAKAKRLTEGDPGKYADMAASLSSKGNYAQKLSALDIDYLNAVPYRGRR
;
A
#
# COMPACT_ATOMS: atom_id res chain seq x y z
N MET A 1 -16.44 -25.98 28.31
CA MET A 1 -15.10 -25.49 28.70
C MET A 1 -14.65 -24.46 27.69
N ALA A 2 -14.23 -23.27 28.14
CA ALA A 2 -13.65 -22.27 27.23
C ALA A 2 -12.20 -22.70 26.92
N LEU A 3 -11.93 -23.04 25.66
CA LEU A 3 -10.56 -23.32 25.21
C LEU A 3 -9.77 -22.00 25.24
N PRO A 4 -8.64 -21.92 25.99
CA PRO A 4 -7.78 -20.74 25.95
C PRO A 4 -7.11 -20.60 24.59
N LEU A 5 -6.71 -19.37 24.24
CA LEU A 5 -5.92 -19.12 23.04
C LEU A 5 -4.58 -19.87 23.14
N LEU A 6 -4.16 -20.52 22.05
CA LEU A 6 -2.86 -21.17 22.00
C LEU A 6 -1.75 -20.13 22.17
N GLN A 7 -0.75 -20.45 22.99
CA GLN A 7 0.42 -19.58 23.16
C GLN A 7 1.31 -19.63 21.92
N TYR A 8 1.80 -18.48 21.49
CA TYR A 8 2.73 -18.33 20.37
C TYR A 8 3.89 -17.41 20.75
N LYS A 9 5.05 -17.62 20.13
CA LYS A 9 6.25 -16.82 20.41
C LYS A 9 6.22 -15.52 19.58
N PRO A 10 6.38 -14.35 20.20
CA PRO A 10 6.36 -13.09 19.47
C PRO A 10 7.68 -12.87 18.72
N SER A 11 7.59 -12.34 17.50
CA SER A 11 8.75 -12.05 16.65
C SER A 11 9.32 -10.65 16.91
N SER A 12 10.55 -10.40 16.45
CA SER A 12 11.15 -9.07 16.41
C SER A 12 10.49 -8.23 15.31
N GLN A 13 9.65 -7.28 15.72
CA GLN A 13 8.99 -6.32 14.82
C GLN A 13 9.22 -4.90 15.33
N ASN A 14 9.28 -3.93 14.41
CA ASN A 14 9.63 -2.53 14.72
C ASN A 14 8.75 -1.94 15.82
N HIS A 15 7.43 -2.21 15.79
CA HIS A 15 6.45 -1.66 16.74
C HIS A 15 6.67 -2.09 18.19
N ARG A 16 7.50 -3.10 18.45
CA ARG A 16 7.81 -3.59 19.81
C ARG A 16 8.97 -2.83 20.47
N VAL A 17 9.77 -2.13 19.67
CA VAL A 17 10.89 -1.32 20.19
C VAL A 17 10.36 0.07 20.51
N SER A 18 10.84 0.71 21.58
CA SER A 18 10.51 2.11 21.89
C SER A 18 10.92 3.04 20.75
N SER A 19 10.19 4.15 20.58
CA SER A 19 10.65 5.22 19.70
C SER A 19 11.51 6.20 20.50
N PHE A 20 12.56 6.74 19.88
CA PHE A 20 13.44 7.74 20.48
C PHE A 20 12.99 9.19 20.19
N GLY A 21 11.73 9.38 19.80
CA GLY A 21 11.12 10.70 19.64
C GLY A 21 11.31 11.28 18.23
N VAL A 22 11.71 12.55 18.14
CA VAL A 22 11.70 13.33 16.89
C VAL A 22 12.59 12.73 15.80
N ALA A 23 13.67 12.05 16.17
CA ALA A 23 14.57 11.40 15.22
C ALA A 23 13.91 10.25 14.44
N ASP A 24 12.85 9.64 14.97
CA ASP A 24 12.11 8.57 14.30
C ASP A 24 10.98 9.10 13.41
N ILE A 25 10.70 10.41 13.46
CA ILE A 25 9.65 11.04 12.67
C ILE A 25 10.19 11.35 11.28
N ASN A 26 9.56 10.75 10.28
CA ASN A 26 9.85 10.94 8.87
C ASN A 26 8.56 11.17 8.06
N GLU A 27 8.69 11.39 6.74
CA GLU A 27 7.57 11.55 5.82
C GLU A 27 6.61 10.35 5.78
N ASP A 28 7.09 9.17 6.19
CA ASP A 28 6.29 7.94 6.29
C ASP A 28 5.49 7.83 7.59
N THR A 29 5.62 8.79 8.52
CA THR A 29 4.82 8.78 9.74
C THR A 29 3.34 9.00 9.42
N PRO A 30 2.46 8.11 9.90
CA PRO A 30 1.04 8.22 9.61
C PRO A 30 0.45 9.42 10.35
N TYR A 31 -0.38 10.19 9.66
CA TYR A 31 -1.22 11.18 10.29
C TYR A 31 -2.24 10.49 11.20
N VAL A 32 -2.31 10.93 12.46
CA VAL A 32 -3.16 10.30 13.47
C VAL A 32 -4.51 11.02 13.50
N TYR A 33 -5.57 10.31 13.12
CA TYR A 33 -6.94 10.81 13.19
C TYR A 33 -7.52 10.53 14.58
N ARG A 34 -7.75 11.59 15.36
CA ARG A 34 -8.36 11.52 16.69
C ARG A 34 -9.61 12.37 16.77
N VAL A 35 -10.60 11.90 17.53
CA VAL A 35 -11.81 12.69 17.82
C VAL A 35 -11.49 13.95 18.62
N GLU A 36 -10.45 13.92 19.45
CA GLU A 36 -10.04 15.06 20.28
C GLU A 36 -9.57 16.26 19.46
N ASP A 37 -9.04 16.02 18.26
CA ASP A 37 -8.54 17.07 17.35
C ASP A 37 -9.65 17.66 16.46
N VAL A 38 -10.89 17.18 16.60
CA VAL A 38 -12.03 17.61 15.78
C VAL A 38 -12.50 18.98 16.22
N SER A 39 -12.38 19.97 15.32
CA SER A 39 -12.93 21.31 15.52
C SER A 39 -14.15 21.59 14.64
N SER A 40 -14.33 20.81 13.58
CA SER A 40 -15.33 21.05 12.54
C SER A 40 -16.00 19.77 12.04
N TYR A 41 -17.15 19.91 11.38
CA TYR A 41 -17.85 18.78 10.75
C TYR A 41 -17.01 18.11 9.64
N THR A 42 -16.17 18.87 8.94
CA THR A 42 -15.26 18.34 7.93
C THR A 42 -14.21 17.41 8.53
N ASP A 43 -13.75 17.68 9.76
CA ASP A 43 -12.78 16.82 10.44
C ASP A 43 -13.40 15.47 10.80
N ILE A 44 -14.66 15.44 11.24
CA ILE A 44 -15.40 14.19 11.47
C ILE A 44 -15.53 13.38 10.17
N GLN A 45 -15.81 14.04 9.05
CA GLN A 45 -15.85 13.36 7.75
C GLN A 45 -14.49 12.77 7.38
N SER A 46 -13.39 13.45 7.71
CA SER A 46 -12.03 12.95 7.50
C SER A 46 -11.75 11.70 8.34
N ILE A 47 -12.21 11.65 9.60
CA ILE A 47 -12.11 10.48 10.48
C ILE A 47 -12.90 9.30 9.90
N ILE A 48 -14.12 9.56 9.44
CA ILE A 48 -14.96 8.54 8.79
C ILE A 48 -14.23 7.99 7.56
N TRP A 49 -13.73 8.87 6.69
CA TRP A 49 -13.02 8.48 5.47
C TRP A 49 -11.75 7.68 5.78
N ALA A 50 -10.95 8.12 6.75
CA ALA A 50 -9.75 7.41 7.21
C ALA A 50 -10.07 6.03 7.77
N SER A 51 -11.16 5.91 8.53
CA SER A 51 -11.65 4.63 9.07
C SER A 51 -12.05 3.65 7.97
N TYR A 52 -12.78 4.11 6.94
CA TYR A 52 -13.08 3.28 5.77
C TYR A 52 -11.83 2.87 5.01
N ARG A 53 -10.88 3.81 4.81
CA ARG A 53 -9.62 3.52 4.13
C ARG A 53 -8.80 2.46 4.86
N GLN A 54 -8.78 2.52 6.19
CA GLN A 54 -8.08 1.56 7.03
C GLN A 54 -8.76 0.18 7.02
N VAL A 55 -10.09 0.12 7.14
CA VAL A 55 -10.83 -1.16 7.28
C VAL A 55 -11.14 -1.84 5.94
N PHE A 56 -11.46 -1.09 4.87
CA PHE A 56 -11.90 -1.67 3.59
C PHE A 56 -10.85 -1.60 2.48
N SER A 57 -9.84 -0.73 2.61
CA SER A 57 -8.99 -0.24 1.53
C SER A 57 -9.67 0.82 0.66
N GLU A 58 -8.85 1.61 -0.04
CA GLU A 58 -9.27 2.82 -0.77
C GLU A 58 -10.25 2.57 -1.92
N HIS A 59 -10.13 1.44 -2.61
CA HIS A 59 -10.97 1.09 -3.76
C HIS A 59 -12.40 0.64 -3.37
N GLU A 60 -12.62 0.28 -2.11
CA GLU A 60 -13.91 -0.25 -1.64
C GLU A 60 -14.75 0.82 -0.91
N ILE A 61 -14.31 2.08 -0.86
CA ILE A 61 -15.05 3.23 -0.28
C ILE A 61 -16.12 3.72 -1.27
N LEU A 62 -16.95 2.80 -1.74
CA LEU A 62 -18.01 3.05 -2.70
C LEU A 62 -19.31 3.38 -1.96
N LYS A 63 -20.18 4.20 -2.57
CA LYS A 63 -21.43 4.67 -1.95
C LYS A 63 -22.30 3.53 -1.40
N PHE A 64 -22.34 2.38 -2.09
CA PHE A 64 -23.13 1.22 -1.68
C PHE A 64 -22.49 0.40 -0.53
N ASN A 65 -21.19 0.56 -0.27
CA ASN A 65 -20.50 -0.10 0.85
C ASN A 65 -20.56 0.74 2.14
N ARG A 66 -20.99 2.01 2.06
CA ARG A 66 -21.04 2.92 3.21
C ARG A 66 -22.17 2.57 4.16
N GLN A 67 -21.83 2.55 5.45
CA GLN A 67 -22.69 2.26 6.58
C GLN A 67 -23.28 3.55 7.16
N GLY A 68 -24.36 4.07 6.54
CA GLY A 68 -24.94 5.37 6.91
C GLY A 68 -25.46 5.46 8.35
N THR A 69 -25.92 4.35 8.93
CA THR A 69 -26.35 4.28 10.33
C THR A 69 -25.18 4.47 11.29
N LEU A 70 -24.08 3.74 11.07
CA LEU A 70 -22.85 3.86 11.86
C LEU A 70 -22.21 5.24 11.72
N GLU A 71 -22.22 5.82 10.51
CA GLU A 71 -21.70 7.17 10.30
C GLU A 71 -22.50 8.23 11.08
N SER A 72 -23.83 8.10 11.12
CA SER A 72 -24.69 9.00 11.89
C SER A 72 -24.45 8.87 13.40
N GLN A 73 -24.22 7.66 13.89
CA GLN A 73 -23.91 7.38 15.30
C GLN A 73 -22.52 7.86 15.73
N LEU A 74 -21.55 7.91 14.81
CA LEU A 74 -20.26 8.52 15.10
C LEU A 74 -20.37 10.05 15.11
N LYS A 75 -21.12 10.62 14.16
CA LYS A 75 -21.31 12.08 14.04
C LYS A 75 -22.03 12.70 15.24
N ASN A 76 -22.97 11.98 15.85
CA ASN A 76 -23.69 12.46 17.02
C ASN A 76 -23.00 12.08 18.35
N GLY A 77 -21.82 11.44 18.31
CA GLY A 77 -21.07 11.03 19.49
C GLY A 77 -21.68 9.86 20.29
N SER A 78 -22.67 9.15 19.75
CA SER A 78 -23.24 7.96 20.41
C SER A 78 -22.31 6.74 20.34
N LEU A 79 -21.33 6.75 19.43
CA LEU A 79 -20.40 5.66 19.16
C LEU A 79 -18.96 6.17 19.24
N SER A 80 -18.06 5.43 19.89
CA SER A 80 -16.63 5.75 19.87
C SER A 80 -16.00 5.36 18.52
N VAL A 81 -14.79 5.83 18.23
CA VAL A 81 -14.06 5.41 17.02
C VAL A 81 -13.75 3.92 17.07
N ARG A 82 -13.39 3.39 18.24
CA ARG A 82 -13.20 1.95 18.43
C ARG A 82 -14.44 1.16 18.06
N ASP A 83 -15.60 1.60 18.53
CA ASP A 83 -16.86 0.90 18.29
C ASP A 83 -17.32 1.08 16.84
N PHE A 84 -17.00 2.21 16.20
CA PHE A 84 -17.17 2.42 14.77
C PHE A 84 -16.32 1.46 13.94
N ILE A 85 -15.04 1.31 14.26
CA ILE A 85 -14.14 0.35 13.61
C ILE A 85 -14.64 -1.09 13.78
N ARG A 86 -15.10 -1.45 14.99
CA ARG A 86 -15.75 -2.73 15.26
C ARG A 86 -16.99 -2.94 14.37
N GLY A 87 -17.84 -1.93 14.25
CA GLY A 87 -19.02 -1.95 13.39
C GLY A 87 -18.69 -2.12 11.90
N LEU A 88 -17.68 -1.40 11.40
CA LEU A 88 -17.22 -1.52 10.01
C LEU A 88 -16.69 -2.92 9.72
N ALA A 89 -15.85 -3.47 10.59
CA ALA A 89 -15.30 -4.81 10.44
C ALA A 89 -16.40 -5.90 10.47
N LYS A 90 -17.49 -5.68 11.22
CA LYS A 90 -18.63 -6.61 11.29
C LYS A 90 -19.71 -6.39 10.22
N SER A 91 -19.57 -5.38 9.38
CA SER A 91 -20.57 -5.06 8.37
C SER A 91 -20.70 -6.16 7.32
N GLU A 92 -21.87 -6.24 6.70
CA GLU A 92 -22.13 -7.14 5.56
C GLU A 92 -21.18 -6.86 4.38
N ALA A 93 -20.86 -5.58 4.15
CA ALA A 93 -19.88 -5.18 3.14
C ALA A 93 -18.52 -5.82 3.39
N PHE A 94 -18.04 -5.80 4.65
CA PHE A 94 -16.75 -6.39 4.99
C PHE A 94 -16.78 -7.90 4.83
N TYR A 95 -17.90 -8.52 5.23
CA TYR A 95 -18.09 -9.95 5.06
C TYR A 95 -18.01 -10.38 3.59
N ARG A 96 -18.76 -9.71 2.71
CA ARG A 96 -18.78 -10.01 1.27
C ARG A 96 -17.44 -9.74 0.58
N LEU A 97 -16.73 -8.70 0.97
CA LEU A 97 -15.51 -8.27 0.27
C LEU A 97 -14.26 -8.99 0.77
N VAL A 98 -14.19 -9.30 2.07
CA VAL A 98 -12.97 -9.82 2.71
C VAL A 98 -13.20 -11.22 3.26
N VAL A 99 -14.29 -11.48 3.98
CA VAL A 99 -14.45 -12.75 4.69
C VAL A 99 -14.76 -13.89 3.72
N SER A 100 -15.69 -13.70 2.79
CA SER A 100 -16.14 -14.75 1.87
C SER A 100 -15.08 -15.23 0.86
N VAL A 101 -14.05 -14.42 0.61
CA VAL A 101 -13.03 -14.66 -0.42
C VAL A 101 -11.66 -15.05 0.15
N ASN A 102 -11.56 -15.27 1.46
CA ASN A 102 -10.31 -15.64 2.13
C ASN A 102 -10.50 -16.82 3.07
N ASN A 103 -9.43 -17.59 3.27
CA ASN A 103 -9.38 -18.61 4.31
C ASN A 103 -9.16 -17.96 5.70
N ASN A 104 -9.41 -18.73 6.77
CA ASN A 104 -9.30 -18.20 8.13
C ASN A 104 -7.89 -17.69 8.47
N TYR A 105 -6.83 -18.34 7.99
CA TYR A 105 -5.44 -17.95 8.28
C TYR A 105 -5.11 -16.57 7.68
N ARG A 106 -5.42 -16.38 6.39
CA ARG A 106 -5.22 -15.10 5.70
C ARG A 106 -6.11 -14.00 6.25
N LEU A 107 -7.33 -14.35 6.63
CA LEU A 107 -8.27 -13.42 7.25
C LEU A 107 -7.69 -12.87 8.57
N VAL A 108 -7.07 -13.73 9.39
CA VAL A 108 -6.37 -13.28 10.60
C VAL A 108 -5.30 -12.25 10.25
N ASP A 109 -4.39 -12.54 9.32
CA ASP A 109 -3.34 -11.61 8.92
C ASP A 109 -3.89 -10.27 8.39
N ILE A 110 -4.94 -10.31 7.55
CA ILE A 110 -5.61 -9.10 7.07
C ILE A 110 -6.17 -8.26 8.24
N THR A 111 -6.85 -8.91 9.19
CA THR A 111 -7.45 -8.19 10.33
C THR A 111 -6.42 -7.65 11.31
N LEU A 112 -5.31 -8.36 11.58
CA LEU A 112 -4.22 -7.85 12.39
C LEU A 112 -3.61 -6.58 11.75
N LYS A 113 -3.42 -6.60 10.43
CA LYS A 113 -2.90 -5.44 9.69
C LYS A 113 -3.84 -4.24 9.70
N ARG A 114 -5.14 -4.48 9.50
CA ARG A 114 -6.15 -3.41 9.40
C ARG A 114 -6.57 -2.87 10.77
N LEU A 115 -6.70 -3.71 11.79
CA LEU A 115 -7.21 -3.31 13.12
C LEU A 115 -6.10 -3.04 14.14
N LEU A 116 -5.03 -3.84 14.16
CA LEU A 116 -3.91 -3.65 15.10
C LEU A 116 -2.72 -2.89 14.49
N GLY A 117 -2.73 -2.68 13.17
CA GLY A 117 -1.67 -1.94 12.49
C GLY A 117 -0.34 -2.67 12.43
N ARG A 118 -0.33 -4.01 12.55
CA ARG A 118 0.87 -4.87 12.49
C ARG A 118 0.61 -6.16 11.71
N SER A 119 1.66 -6.82 11.25
CA SER A 119 1.55 -8.19 10.72
C SER A 119 1.54 -9.23 11.83
N ALA A 120 1.05 -10.44 11.51
CA ALA A 120 1.23 -11.59 12.38
C ALA A 120 2.71 -11.82 12.72
N TYR A 121 3.01 -12.25 13.94
CA TYR A 121 4.36 -12.55 14.40
C TYR A 121 4.95 -13.77 13.72
N ASN A 122 4.13 -14.81 13.61
CA ASN A 122 4.48 -16.09 13.03
C ASN A 122 3.20 -16.83 12.59
N LYS A 123 3.38 -17.97 11.92
CA LYS A 123 2.26 -18.84 11.52
C LYS A 123 1.49 -19.40 12.72
N GLU A 124 2.13 -19.52 13.89
CA GLU A 124 1.46 -20.00 15.10
C GLU A 124 0.38 -19.01 15.58
N GLU A 125 0.63 -17.69 15.49
CA GLU A 125 -0.38 -16.67 15.79
C GLU A 125 -1.57 -16.77 14.82
N GLU A 126 -1.31 -16.98 13.53
CA GLU A 126 -2.37 -17.18 12.53
C GLU A 126 -3.24 -18.41 12.86
N ILE A 127 -2.62 -19.51 13.27
CA ILE A 127 -3.33 -20.75 13.65
C ILE A 127 -4.10 -20.56 14.97
N ALA A 128 -3.50 -19.87 15.94
CA ALA A 128 -4.12 -19.62 17.24
C ALA A 128 -5.40 -18.78 17.12
N TRP A 129 -5.43 -17.81 16.20
CA TRP A 129 -6.61 -16.99 15.96
C TRP A 129 -7.60 -17.60 14.97
N SER A 130 -7.14 -18.42 14.01
CA SER A 130 -8.03 -19.05 13.03
C SER A 130 -9.04 -20.01 13.68
N ILE A 131 -8.66 -20.68 14.78
CA ILE A 131 -9.57 -21.53 15.55
C ILE A 131 -10.64 -20.72 16.28
N VAL A 132 -10.36 -19.48 16.69
CA VAL A 132 -11.36 -18.58 17.29
C VAL A 132 -12.44 -18.24 16.27
N ILE A 133 -12.05 -17.97 15.02
CA ILE A 133 -12.98 -17.75 13.91
C ILE A 133 -13.81 -19.00 13.66
N GLY A 134 -13.18 -20.18 13.60
CA GLY A 134 -13.87 -21.45 13.35
C GLY A 134 -14.84 -21.88 14.45
N THR A 135 -14.58 -21.49 15.71
CA THR A 135 -15.40 -21.92 16.86
C THR A 135 -16.44 -20.90 17.30
N LYS A 136 -16.13 -19.60 17.24
CA LYS A 136 -17.00 -18.51 17.72
C LYS A 136 -17.52 -17.60 16.61
N GLY A 137 -17.08 -17.83 15.37
CA GLY A 137 -17.39 -16.97 14.23
C GLY A 137 -16.52 -15.73 14.13
N PHE A 138 -16.57 -15.09 12.97
CA PHE A 138 -15.76 -13.91 12.64
C PHE A 138 -16.06 -12.69 13.52
N SER A 139 -17.34 -12.46 13.84
CA SER A 139 -17.77 -11.32 14.67
C SER A 139 -17.13 -11.35 16.06
N SER A 140 -17.11 -12.51 16.70
CA SER A 140 -16.49 -12.73 18.01
C SER A 140 -14.97 -12.56 17.98
N PHE A 141 -14.33 -12.92 16.87
CA PHE A 141 -12.91 -12.71 16.66
C PHE A 141 -12.57 -11.21 16.56
N VAL A 142 -13.37 -10.42 15.83
CA VAL A 142 -13.22 -8.96 15.78
C VAL A 142 -13.36 -8.36 17.19
N ASP A 143 -14.33 -8.81 17.98
CA ASP A 143 -14.48 -8.35 19.36
C ASP A 143 -13.26 -8.67 20.22
N ALA A 144 -12.72 -9.88 20.10
CA ALA A 144 -11.54 -10.29 20.85
C ALA A 144 -10.31 -9.43 20.51
N LEU A 145 -10.14 -9.04 19.24
CA LEU A 145 -9.05 -8.17 18.82
C LEU A 145 -9.24 -6.72 19.29
N VAL A 146 -10.43 -6.15 19.10
CA VAL A 146 -10.71 -4.75 19.44
C VAL A 146 -10.73 -4.53 20.97
N ASN A 147 -11.08 -5.55 21.74
CA ASN A 147 -11.05 -5.52 23.20
C ASN A 147 -9.68 -5.94 23.78
N SER A 148 -8.68 -6.21 22.93
CA SER A 148 -7.34 -6.56 23.41
C SER A 148 -6.65 -5.37 24.08
N GLU A 149 -5.80 -5.66 25.05
CA GLU A 149 -4.94 -4.65 25.68
C GLU A 149 -4.03 -3.97 24.64
N GLU A 150 -3.57 -4.72 23.63
CA GLU A 150 -2.79 -4.15 22.53
C GLU A 150 -3.56 -3.06 21.78
N TYR A 151 -4.86 -3.25 21.50
CA TYR A 151 -5.66 -2.21 20.85
C TYR A 151 -5.81 -0.98 21.76
N THR A 152 -6.18 -1.19 23.02
CA THR A 152 -6.40 -0.11 23.99
C THR A 152 -5.15 0.73 24.23
N VAL A 153 -3.98 0.10 24.39
CA VAL A 153 -2.71 0.81 24.64
C VAL A 153 -2.27 1.66 23.45
N ASN A 154 -2.54 1.23 22.22
CA ASN A 154 -2.04 1.91 21.02
C ASN A 154 -3.02 2.94 20.43
N PHE A 155 -4.33 2.67 20.46
CA PHE A 155 -5.35 3.50 19.81
C PHE A 155 -6.38 4.06 20.79
N GLY A 156 -6.65 3.34 21.89
CA GLY A 156 -7.71 3.71 22.83
C GLY A 156 -9.10 3.71 22.18
N GLU A 157 -9.99 4.60 22.63
CA GLU A 157 -11.37 4.69 22.15
C GLU A 157 -11.55 5.61 20.94
N ASN A 158 -10.70 6.63 20.84
CA ASN A 158 -10.96 7.83 20.04
C ASN A 158 -10.00 8.00 18.85
N THR A 159 -9.07 7.06 18.64
CA THR A 159 -8.07 7.13 17.56
C THR A 159 -8.38 6.09 16.48
N VAL A 160 -8.31 6.49 15.21
CA VAL A 160 -8.41 5.56 14.08
C VAL A 160 -7.14 4.71 14.01
N PRO A 161 -7.24 3.37 13.86
CA PRO A 161 -6.08 2.52 13.67
C PRO A 161 -5.25 2.93 12.46
N TYR A 162 -3.94 2.79 12.58
CA TYR A 162 -3.00 3.10 11.51
C TYR A 162 -1.86 2.06 11.51
N GLN A 163 -1.13 1.97 10.40
CA GLN A 163 0.04 1.08 10.29
C GLN A 163 1.16 1.58 11.22
N ARG A 164 1.53 0.77 12.21
CA ARG A 164 2.49 1.13 13.25
C ARG A 164 3.92 0.91 12.73
N LYS A 165 4.78 1.92 12.87
CA LYS A 165 6.22 1.86 12.58
C LYS A 165 6.58 1.20 11.24
N ARG A 166 6.02 1.73 10.15
CA ARG A 166 6.24 1.24 8.78
C ARG A 166 7.71 1.30 8.35
N LEU A 167 8.41 2.41 8.62
CA LEU A 167 9.75 2.70 8.09
C LEU A 167 9.80 2.35 6.58
N GLU A 168 10.60 1.37 6.16
CA GLU A 168 10.75 0.97 4.74
C GLU A 168 9.70 -0.05 4.24
N GLY A 169 8.74 -0.44 5.08
CA GLY A 169 7.74 -1.43 4.75
C GLY A 169 6.74 -0.96 3.69
N ARG A 170 6.31 -1.86 2.80
CA ARG A 170 5.18 -1.56 1.89
C ARG A 170 3.89 -1.32 2.69
N PRO A 171 3.02 -0.39 2.25
CA PRO A 171 1.68 -0.22 2.82
C PRO A 171 0.88 -1.53 2.82
N TYR A 172 0.19 -1.84 3.93
CA TYR A 172 -0.51 -3.13 4.05
C TYR A 172 -1.55 -3.37 2.96
N ASN A 173 -2.26 -2.34 2.50
CA ASN A 173 -3.24 -2.49 1.42
C ASN A 173 -2.63 -3.00 0.09
N LEU A 174 -1.33 -2.80 -0.14
CA LEU A 174 -0.62 -3.34 -1.30
C LEU A 174 -0.07 -4.74 -1.06
N VAL A 175 0.30 -5.06 0.19
CA VAL A 175 0.85 -6.38 0.58
C VAL A 175 -0.26 -7.42 0.69
N THR A 176 -1.42 -7.02 1.22
CA THR A 176 -2.58 -7.88 1.40
C THR A 176 -3.75 -7.36 0.56
N PRO A 177 -3.78 -7.67 -0.75
CA PRO A 177 -4.94 -7.38 -1.59
C PRO A 177 -6.17 -8.16 -1.10
N ARG A 178 -7.34 -7.78 -1.63
CA ARG A 178 -8.65 -8.33 -1.26
C ARG A 178 -8.68 -9.85 -1.12
N TYR A 179 -8.06 -10.56 -2.07
CA TYR A 179 -7.89 -12.02 -2.03
C TYR A 179 -6.49 -12.43 -2.50
N GLY A 180 -6.06 -13.63 -2.08
CA GLY A 180 -4.78 -14.22 -2.47
C GLY A 180 -4.85 -14.99 -3.80
N ALA A 181 -3.71 -15.56 -4.19
CA ALA A 181 -3.61 -16.43 -5.38
C ALA A 181 -4.54 -17.66 -5.25
N ASP A 182 -4.65 -18.23 -4.05
CA ASP A 182 -5.46 -19.41 -3.76
C ASP A 182 -6.93 -19.22 -4.20
N PHE A 183 -7.50 -18.04 -3.92
CA PHE A 183 -8.87 -17.73 -4.33
C PHE A 183 -8.97 -17.39 -5.82
N GLN A 184 -7.94 -16.79 -6.41
CA GLN A 184 -7.92 -16.47 -7.84
C GLN A 184 -8.01 -17.72 -8.72
N GLU A 185 -7.32 -18.79 -8.31
CA GLU A 185 -7.36 -20.09 -8.96
C GLU A 185 -8.75 -20.72 -8.87
N ILE A 186 -9.36 -20.74 -7.69
CA ILE A 186 -10.72 -21.27 -7.47
C ILE A 186 -11.76 -20.47 -8.26
N ALA A 187 -11.65 -19.14 -8.25
CA ALA A 187 -12.55 -18.25 -8.98
C ALA A 187 -12.32 -18.26 -10.50
N GLY A 188 -11.24 -18.90 -10.99
CA GLY A 188 -10.91 -19.00 -12.41
C GLY A 188 -10.58 -17.66 -13.08
N THR A 189 -10.33 -16.60 -12.31
CA THR A 189 -10.13 -15.24 -12.83
C THR A 189 -8.88 -15.10 -13.70
N VAL A 190 -7.84 -15.87 -13.39
CA VAL A 190 -6.53 -15.79 -14.08
C VAL A 190 -6.47 -16.70 -15.32
N ARG A 191 -7.39 -17.67 -15.46
CA ARG A 191 -7.33 -18.71 -16.50
C ARG A 191 -7.53 -18.18 -17.92
N THR A 192 -8.21 -17.04 -18.06
CA THR A 192 -8.61 -16.45 -19.36
C THR A 192 -8.07 -15.03 -19.56
N ASP A 193 -7.01 -14.67 -18.85
CA ASP A 193 -6.53 -13.29 -18.83
C ASP A 193 -5.62 -13.00 -20.04
N TRP A 194 -6.22 -12.45 -21.11
CA TRP A 194 -5.55 -12.05 -22.35
C TRP A 194 -4.46 -10.98 -22.14
N ARG A 195 -4.42 -10.31 -20.98
CA ARG A 195 -3.33 -9.39 -20.63
C ARG A 195 -1.99 -10.09 -20.56
N PHE A 196 -1.92 -11.32 -20.03
CA PHE A 196 -0.65 -12.06 -19.98
C PHE A 196 -0.13 -12.39 -21.37
N THR A 197 -1.02 -12.68 -22.34
CA THR A 197 -0.58 -12.85 -23.73
C THR A 197 -0.14 -11.50 -24.30
N LEU A 198 -0.93 -10.43 -24.15
CA LEU A 198 -0.57 -9.11 -24.68
C LEU A 198 0.77 -8.58 -24.10
N GLU A 199 1.00 -8.71 -22.79
CA GLU A 199 2.26 -8.29 -22.15
C GLU A 199 3.46 -9.08 -22.67
N ASN A 200 3.30 -10.39 -22.86
CA ASN A 200 4.34 -11.25 -23.42
C ASN A 200 4.63 -10.98 -24.90
N PHE A 201 3.65 -10.47 -25.68
CA PHE A 201 3.82 -10.24 -27.12
C PHE A 201 4.15 -8.79 -27.48
N TYR A 202 3.61 -7.80 -26.78
CA TYR A 202 3.64 -6.40 -27.22
C TYR A 202 4.49 -5.47 -26.37
N THR A 203 4.91 -5.86 -25.16
CA THR A 203 5.77 -4.98 -24.34
C THR A 203 7.13 -4.78 -24.98
N ALA A 204 7.67 -3.56 -24.87
CA ALA A 204 9.00 -3.23 -25.39
C ALA A 204 10.09 -4.15 -24.82
N LYS A 205 9.97 -4.53 -23.54
CA LYS A 205 10.88 -5.47 -22.87
C LYS A 205 10.80 -6.88 -23.48
N ALA A 206 9.60 -7.38 -23.80
CA ALA A 206 9.45 -8.67 -24.47
C ALA A 206 9.96 -8.63 -25.92
N LYS A 207 9.72 -7.52 -26.65
CA LYS A 207 10.29 -7.30 -27.99
C LYS A 207 11.82 -7.29 -27.94
N ALA A 208 12.42 -6.54 -27.03
CA ALA A 208 13.87 -6.47 -26.84
C ALA A 208 14.48 -7.83 -26.48
N LYS A 209 13.81 -8.62 -25.64
CA LYS A 209 14.24 -9.99 -25.28
C LYS A 209 14.17 -10.98 -26.46
N ARG A 210 13.31 -10.72 -27.45
CA ARG A 210 13.15 -11.55 -28.66
C ARG A 210 14.12 -11.18 -29.79
N LEU A 211 14.76 -10.01 -29.74
CA LEU A 211 15.76 -9.62 -30.73
C LEU A 211 16.90 -10.65 -30.71
N THR A 212 17.22 -11.21 -31.87
CA THR A 212 18.30 -12.20 -32.02
C THR A 212 19.66 -11.57 -31.70
N GLU A 213 20.66 -12.38 -31.34
CA GLU A 213 22.04 -11.91 -31.22
C GLU A 213 22.52 -11.42 -32.59
N GLY A 214 22.96 -10.16 -32.68
CA GLY A 214 23.33 -9.50 -33.94
C GLY A 214 22.24 -8.64 -34.59
N ASP A 215 21.03 -8.57 -34.03
CA ASP A 215 19.98 -7.68 -34.53
C ASP A 215 20.37 -6.19 -34.34
N PRO A 216 20.39 -5.37 -35.41
CA PRO A 216 20.74 -3.94 -35.33
C PRO A 216 19.81 -3.14 -34.40
N GLY A 217 18.58 -3.61 -34.18
CA GLY A 217 17.63 -2.97 -33.25
C GLY A 217 18.12 -2.91 -31.80
N LYS A 218 19.03 -3.80 -31.38
CA LYS A 218 19.65 -3.77 -30.04
C LYS A 218 20.57 -2.56 -29.83
N TYR A 219 21.09 -2.01 -30.91
CA TYR A 219 22.03 -0.88 -30.89
C TYR A 219 21.34 0.44 -31.25
N ALA A 220 20.01 0.47 -31.39
CA ALA A 220 19.27 1.68 -31.77
C ALA A 220 19.43 2.80 -30.74
N ASP A 221 19.34 2.50 -29.44
CA ASP A 221 19.54 3.48 -28.37
C ASP A 221 20.99 3.99 -28.33
N MET A 222 21.96 3.09 -28.58
CA MET A 222 23.37 3.45 -28.71
C MET A 222 23.60 4.37 -29.91
N ALA A 223 23.05 4.02 -31.08
CA ALA A 223 23.14 4.83 -32.29
C ALA A 223 22.46 6.20 -32.12
N ALA A 224 21.32 6.26 -31.43
CA ALA A 224 20.65 7.51 -31.09
C ALA A 224 21.49 8.36 -30.12
N SER A 225 22.17 7.74 -29.15
CA SER A 225 23.08 8.43 -28.22
C SER A 225 24.35 8.96 -28.89
N LEU A 226 24.76 8.34 -30.00
CA LEU A 226 25.89 8.76 -30.83
C LEU A 226 25.52 9.86 -31.83
N SER A 227 24.23 10.19 -31.98
CA SER A 227 23.84 11.39 -32.71
C SER A 227 24.43 12.58 -31.97
N SER A 228 25.54 13.10 -32.49
CA SER A 228 26.01 14.41 -32.10
C SER A 228 24.83 15.33 -32.30
N LYS A 229 24.35 15.97 -31.22
CA LYS A 229 23.62 17.22 -31.38
C LYS A 229 24.49 17.99 -32.35
N GLY A 230 24.01 18.21 -33.57
CA GLY A 230 24.77 18.98 -34.53
C GLY A 230 25.03 20.30 -33.83
N ASN A 231 26.24 20.48 -33.31
CA ASN A 231 26.75 21.81 -33.02
C ASN A 231 26.46 22.52 -34.32
N TYR A 232 25.57 23.53 -34.26
CA TYR A 232 25.19 24.35 -35.39
C TYR A 232 26.51 24.74 -36.06
N ALA A 233 26.91 23.97 -37.06
CA ALA A 233 28.26 24.05 -37.55
C ALA A 233 28.25 25.42 -38.22
N GLN A 234 28.97 26.36 -37.61
CA GLN A 234 29.25 27.63 -38.22
C GLN A 234 29.80 27.27 -39.60
N LYS A 235 28.97 27.42 -40.63
CA LYS A 235 29.39 27.30 -42.02
C LYS A 235 30.25 28.52 -42.29
N LEU A 236 31.44 28.56 -41.70
CA LEU A 236 32.48 29.49 -42.10
C LEU A 236 32.96 28.96 -43.44
N SER A 237 32.52 29.61 -44.51
CA SER A 237 33.07 29.34 -45.82
C SER A 237 34.55 29.68 -45.79
N ALA A 238 35.39 28.90 -46.47
CA ALA A 238 36.78 29.25 -46.66
C ALA A 238 36.95 30.61 -47.36
N LEU A 239 35.91 31.11 -48.04
CA LEU A 239 35.88 32.44 -48.66
C LEU A 239 35.64 33.58 -47.65
N ASP A 240 35.10 33.29 -46.47
CA ASP A 240 34.83 34.31 -45.42
C ASP A 240 36.05 34.56 -44.52
N ILE A 241 37.12 33.78 -44.71
CA ILE A 241 38.37 33.92 -43.95
C ILE A 241 39.29 34.84 -44.76
N ASP A 242 39.54 36.05 -44.26
CA ASP A 242 40.51 36.97 -44.86
C ASP A 242 41.94 36.54 -44.55
N TYR A 243 42.48 35.66 -45.40
CA TYR A 243 43.83 35.11 -45.24
C TYR A 243 44.93 36.18 -45.37
N LEU A 244 44.68 37.30 -46.06
CA LEU A 244 45.71 38.33 -46.28
C LEU A 244 46.02 39.12 -45.01
N ASN A 245 45.01 39.34 -44.15
CA ASN A 245 45.20 39.95 -42.83
C ASN A 245 45.70 38.97 -41.77
N ALA A 246 45.57 37.66 -42.00
CA ALA A 246 46.05 36.62 -41.07
C ALA A 246 47.56 36.35 -41.20
N VAL A 247 48.22 36.83 -42.27
CA VAL A 247 49.66 36.69 -42.46
C VAL A 247 50.39 37.89 -41.86
N PRO A 248 51.22 37.72 -40.82
CA PRO A 248 51.94 38.83 -40.20
C PRO A 248 52.96 39.44 -41.18
N TYR A 249 52.78 40.72 -41.52
CA TYR A 249 53.66 41.47 -42.42
C TYR A 249 55.03 41.73 -41.79
N ARG A 250 56.10 41.20 -42.39
CA ARG A 250 57.48 41.45 -41.97
C ARG A 250 58.04 42.66 -42.75
N GLY A 251 57.70 43.87 -42.30
CA GLY A 251 58.31 45.10 -42.85
C GLY A 251 59.81 45.15 -42.52
N ARG A 252 60.65 45.40 -43.54
CA ARG A 252 62.07 45.71 -43.32
C ARG A 252 62.21 47.18 -42.89
N ARG A 253 62.92 47.39 -41.79
CA ARG A 253 63.57 48.67 -41.43
C ARG A 253 64.68 48.97 -42.43
#